data_AF-A0A7X1TZL7-F1
#
_entry.id   AF-A0A7X1TZL7-F1
#
_cell.length_a   1.000
_cell.length_b   1.000
_cell.length_c   1.000
_cell.angle_alpha   90.00
_cell.angle_beta   90.00
_cell.angle_gamma   90.00
#
_symmetry.space_group_name_H-M   'P 1'
#
loop_
_entity.id
_entity.type
_entity.pdbx_description
1 polymer ?
#
loop_
_entity_poly.entity_id
_entity_poly.type
_entity_poly.pdbx_seq_one_letter_code
_entity_poly.pdbx_strand_id
1 'polypeptide(L)'
;MVSLKVTDNTDRIHLALEMQGEFSFSDGMEETARARMADVNGPAILYGVARGIIGVVTGFSNEHRYLLPSVNIVYLAQRQSAREKARGEMELPAEG
;
A
#
# COMPACT_ATOMS: atom_id res chain seq x y z
N MET A 1 5.59 -13.09 -2.45
CA MET A 1 4.86 -13.98 -1.50
C MET A 1 3.49 -13.37 -1.19
N VAL A 2 2.45 -14.19 -1.08
CA VAL A 2 1.10 -13.74 -0.66
C VAL A 2 0.62 -14.67 0.45
N SER A 3 0.15 -14.11 1.55
CA SER A 3 -0.45 -14.84 2.65
C SER A 3 -1.81 -14.23 2.98
N LEU A 4 -2.85 -15.06 2.97
CA LEU A 4 -4.21 -14.67 3.32
C LEU A 4 -4.68 -15.50 4.49
N LYS A 5 -5.06 -14.84 5.58
CA LYS A 5 -5.76 -15.45 6.69
C LYS A 5 -7.21 -14.97 6.69
N VAL A 6 -8.12 -15.94 6.62
CA VAL A 6 -9.55 -15.73 6.76
C VAL A 6 -9.95 -16.23 8.15
N THR A 7 -10.66 -15.42 8.92
CA THR A 7 -11.26 -15.84 10.18
C THR A 7 -12.73 -15.49 10.13
N ASP A 8 -13.57 -16.53 10.18
CA ASP A 8 -15.01 -16.40 10.11
C ASP A 8 -15.60 -16.63 11.51
N ASN A 9 -16.29 -15.61 12.01
CA ASN A 9 -17.07 -15.68 13.24
C ASN A 9 -18.54 -15.49 12.87
N THR A 10 -19.46 -15.94 13.72
CA THR A 10 -20.91 -16.02 13.44
C THR A 10 -21.54 -14.76 12.80
N ASP A 11 -20.98 -13.57 13.05
CA ASP A 11 -21.48 -12.30 12.52
C ASP A 11 -20.50 -11.53 11.61
N ARG A 12 -19.23 -11.94 11.49
CA ARG A 12 -18.18 -11.16 10.80
C ARG A 12 -17.08 -12.01 10.20
N ILE A 13 -16.74 -11.71 8.95
CA ILE A 13 -15.56 -12.21 8.27
C ILE A 13 -14.40 -11.22 8.46
N HIS A 14 -13.29 -11.71 8.99
CA HIS A 14 -12.02 -11.00 9.09
C HIS A 14 -11.06 -11.51 8.02
N LEU A 15 -10.54 -10.57 7.22
CA LEU A 15 -9.52 -10.85 6.20
C LEU A 15 -8.23 -10.13 6.58
N ALA A 16 -7.14 -10.89 6.75
CA ALA A 16 -5.80 -10.35 6.90
C ALA A 16 -4.96 -10.81 5.70
N LEU A 17 -4.50 -9.85 4.90
CA LEU A 17 -3.71 -10.10 3.69
C LEU A 17 -2.33 -9.47 3.86
N GLU A 18 -1.31 -10.28 3.75
CA GLU A 18 0.09 -9.85 3.69
C GLU A 18 0.64 -10.13 2.31
N MET A 19 1.30 -9.13 1.71
CA MET A 19 1.91 -9.30 0.40
C MET A 19 3.31 -8.72 0.37
N GLN A 20 4.21 -9.50 -0.23
CA GLN A 20 5.57 -9.13 -0.50
C GLN A 20 5.82 -9.24 -2.01
N GLY A 21 6.22 -8.13 -2.62
CA GLY A 21 6.67 -8.07 -4.00
C GLY A 21 8.20 -7.99 -4.04
N GLU A 22 8.79 -8.67 -5.01
CA GLU A 22 10.20 -8.50 -5.35
C GLU A 22 10.26 -7.74 -6.68
N PHE A 23 11.03 -6.66 -6.70
CA PHE A 23 11.14 -5.76 -7.85
C PHE A 23 12.62 -5.58 -8.18
N SER A 24 12.96 -5.85 -9.44
CA SER A 24 14.31 -5.63 -9.97
C SER A 24 14.31 -4.38 -10.84
N PHE A 25 15.34 -3.56 -10.69
CA PHE A 25 15.54 -2.33 -11.45
C PHE A 25 16.82 -2.43 -12.28
N SER A 26 16.87 -1.73 -13.41
CA SER A 26 18.04 -1.74 -14.30
C SER A 26 19.27 -1.11 -13.66
N ASP A 27 20.44 -1.65 -13.98
CA ASP A 27 21.73 -1.07 -13.60
C ASP A 27 21.87 0.34 -14.21
N GLY A 28 22.28 1.31 -13.39
CA GLY A 28 22.43 2.72 -13.78
C GLY A 28 21.24 3.63 -13.43
N MET A 29 20.20 3.11 -12.79
CA MET A 29 19.14 3.95 -12.23
C MET A 29 19.64 4.75 -11.03
N GLU A 30 19.31 6.04 -10.99
CA GLU A 30 19.60 6.89 -9.82
C GLU A 30 18.93 6.33 -8.56
N GLU A 31 19.66 6.29 -7.45
CA GLU A 31 19.19 5.74 -6.17
C GLU A 31 17.87 6.35 -5.72
N THR A 32 17.75 7.68 -5.83
CA THR A 32 16.55 8.40 -5.38
C THR A 32 15.33 8.06 -6.23
N ALA A 33 15.52 7.85 -7.53
CA ALA A 33 14.47 7.42 -8.44
C ALA A 33 14.06 5.96 -8.14
N ARG A 34 15.04 5.09 -7.91
CA ARG A 34 14.81 3.69 -7.53
C ARG A 34 14.03 3.58 -6.22
N ALA A 35 14.42 4.32 -5.19
CA ALA A 35 13.73 4.36 -3.90
C ALA A 35 12.27 4.83 -4.07
N ARG A 36 12.03 5.92 -4.81
CA ARG A 36 10.66 6.38 -5.10
C ARG A 36 9.83 5.34 -5.86
N MET A 37 10.43 4.63 -6.82
CA MET A 37 9.73 3.56 -7.53
C MET A 37 9.37 2.41 -6.59
N ALA A 38 10.29 1.99 -5.72
CA ALA A 38 10.03 0.95 -4.73
C ALA A 38 8.94 1.38 -3.74
N ASP A 39 9.03 2.59 -3.18
CA ASP A 39 8.18 3.08 -2.11
C ASP A 39 6.77 3.49 -2.56
N VAL A 40 6.61 3.89 -3.83
CA VAL A 40 5.32 4.34 -4.36
C VAL A 40 4.73 3.34 -5.36
N ASN A 41 5.51 2.94 -6.37
CA ASN A 41 4.98 2.09 -7.43
C ASN A 41 4.83 0.64 -6.95
N GLY A 42 5.76 0.16 -6.11
CA GLY A 42 5.66 -1.18 -5.51
C GLY A 42 4.33 -1.39 -4.79
N PRO A 43 4.00 -0.58 -3.76
CA PRO A 43 2.71 -0.64 -3.09
C PRO A 43 1.51 -0.43 -4.01
N ALA A 44 1.61 0.44 -5.03
CA ALA A 44 0.53 0.64 -6.01
C ALA A 44 0.22 -0.61 -6.83
N ILE A 45 1.26 -1.32 -7.30
CA ILE A 45 1.12 -2.58 -8.01
C ILE A 45 0.50 -3.64 -7.10
N LEU A 46 1.04 -3.77 -5.88
CA LEU A 46 0.56 -4.73 -4.88
C LEU A 46 -0.91 -4.43 -4.49
N TYR A 47 -1.30 -3.17 -4.34
CA TYR A 47 -2.69 -2.82 -4.02
C TYR A 47 -3.69 -3.33 -5.07
N GLY A 48 -3.35 -3.25 -6.36
CA GLY A 48 -4.19 -3.79 -7.42
C GLY A 48 -4.45 -5.29 -7.27
N VAL A 49 -3.39 -6.05 -6.97
CA VAL A 49 -3.48 -7.50 -6.71
C VAL A 49 -4.29 -7.78 -5.45
N ALA A 50 -4.03 -7.07 -4.35
CA ALA A 50 -4.76 -7.21 -3.09
C ALA A 50 -6.27 -6.96 -3.25
N ARG A 51 -6.63 -5.89 -3.97
CA ARG A 51 -8.02 -5.57 -4.32
C ARG A 51 -8.69 -6.70 -5.11
N GLY A 52 -7.97 -7.31 -6.05
CA GLY A 52 -8.46 -8.47 -6.80
C GLY A 52 -8.72 -9.68 -5.90
N ILE A 53 -7.75 -10.04 -5.05
CA ILE A 53 -7.87 -11.16 -4.12
C ILE A 53 -9.07 -10.99 -3.19
N ILE A 54 -9.20 -9.83 -2.54
CA ILE A 54 -10.33 -9.54 -1.65
C ILE A 54 -11.66 -9.60 -2.41
N GLY A 55 -11.71 -9.05 -3.62
CA GLY A 55 -12.89 -9.13 -4.48
C GLY A 55 -13.31 -10.55 -4.82
N VAL A 56 -12.35 -11.46 -5.03
CA VAL A 56 -12.62 -12.89 -5.30
C VAL A 56 -13.07 -13.61 -4.03
N VAL A 57 -12.35 -13.43 -2.92
CA VAL A 57 -12.63 -14.10 -1.64
C VAL A 57 -14.02 -13.76 -1.13
N THR A 58 -14.40 -12.48 -1.22
CA THR A 58 -15.71 -12.01 -0.75
C THR A 58 -16.81 -12.27 -1.78
N GLY A 59 -16.46 -12.31 -3.08
CA GLY A 59 -17.40 -12.55 -4.17
C GLY A 59 -17.87 -14.00 -4.32
N PHE A 60 -17.26 -14.97 -3.63
CA PHE A 60 -17.70 -16.37 -3.68
C PHE A 60 -19.04 -16.60 -2.95
N SER A 61 -19.41 -15.70 -2.03
CA SER A 61 -20.76 -15.63 -1.47
C SER A 61 -21.56 -14.57 -2.24
N ASN A 62 -22.68 -14.96 -2.85
CA ASN A 62 -23.51 -14.06 -3.67
C ASN A 62 -24.05 -12.84 -2.90
N GLU A 63 -24.03 -12.86 -1.56
CA GLU A 63 -24.59 -11.81 -0.70
C GLU A 63 -23.57 -10.77 -0.20
N HIS A 64 -22.26 -11.05 -0.25
CA HIS A 64 -21.24 -10.20 0.41
C HIS A 64 -20.03 -9.90 -0.45
N ARG A 65 -20.21 -9.67 -1.76
CA ARG A 65 -19.12 -9.19 -2.61
C ARG A 65 -18.64 -7.82 -2.15
N TYR A 66 -17.38 -7.75 -1.75
CA TYR A 66 -16.72 -6.52 -1.34
C TYR A 66 -15.54 -6.22 -2.25
N LEU A 67 -15.66 -5.12 -3.01
CA LEU A 67 -14.57 -4.60 -3.83
C LEU A 67 -13.98 -3.38 -3.14
N LEU A 68 -12.69 -3.45 -2.79
CA LEU A 68 -12.00 -2.28 -2.26
C LEU A 68 -12.12 -1.09 -3.24
N PRO A 69 -12.20 0.15 -2.73
CA PRO A 69 -12.21 1.33 -3.60
C PRO A 69 -10.87 1.48 -4.33
N SER A 70 -10.83 2.29 -5.38
CA SER A 70 -9.54 2.74 -5.92
C SER A 70 -8.85 3.64 -4.89
N VAL A 71 -7.53 3.49 -4.77
CA VAL A 71 -6.70 4.33 -3.89
C VAL A 71 -5.61 4.97 -4.73
N ASN A 72 -5.45 6.28 -4.62
CA ASN A 72 -4.36 7.01 -5.26
C ASN A 72 -3.13 6.99 -4.33
N ILE A 73 -2.31 5.93 -4.44
CA ILE A 73 -1.12 5.75 -3.59
C ILE A 73 -0.08 6.84 -3.82
N VAL A 74 0.04 7.34 -5.06
CA VAL A 74 0.95 8.46 -5.38
C VAL A 74 0.59 9.71 -4.58
N TYR A 75 -0.70 10.05 -4.55
CA TYR A 75 -1.19 11.18 -3.75
C TYR A 75 -0.94 10.99 -2.25
N LEU A 76 -1.16 9.79 -1.73
CA LEU A 76 -0.89 9.48 -0.31
C LEU A 76 0.58 9.64 0.03
N ALA A 77 1.48 9.14 -0.82
CA ALA A 77 2.92 9.28 -0.64
C ALA A 77 3.36 10.75 -0.67
N GLN A 78 2.89 11.54 -1.64
CA GLN A 78 3.17 12.98 -1.72
C GLN A 78 2.71 13.72 -0.45
N ARG A 79 1.51 13.42 0.03
CA ARG A 79 0.95 14.02 1.24
C ARG A 79 1.76 13.63 2.49
N GLN A 80 2.28 12.40 2.55
CA GLN A 80 3.14 11.96 3.64
C GLN A 80 4.48 12.70 3.61
N SER A 81 5.16 12.74 2.46
CA SER A 81 6.43 13.47 2.32
C SER A 81 6.28 14.97 2.66
N ALA A 82 5.16 15.60 2.29
CA ALA A 82 4.88 16.99 2.65
C ALA A 82 4.75 17.19 4.16
N ARG A 83 4.12 16.23 4.87
CA ARG A 83 3.99 16.26 6.33
C ARG A 83 5.33 16.06 7.04
N GLU A 84 6.17 15.16 6.53
CA GLU A 84 7.50 14.91 7.07
C GLU A 84 8.39 16.15 6.94
N LYS A 85 8.36 16.85 5.79
CA LYS A 85 9.05 18.12 5.61
C LYS A 85 8.57 19.20 6.57
N ALA A 86 7.26 19.40 6.68
CA ALA A 86 6.67 20.39 7.59
C ALA A 86 7.02 20.12 9.06
N ARG A 87 7.18 18.83 9.43
CA ARG A 87 7.59 18.44 10.78
C ARG A 87 9.08 18.69 11.03
N GLY A 88 9.95 18.39 10.05
CA GLY A 88 11.37 18.69 10.15
C GLY A 88 11.68 20.19 10.21
N GLU A 89 10.88 21.03 9.54
CA GLU A 89 11.00 22.49 9.60
C GLU A 89 10.53 23.07 10.94
N MET A 90 9.62 22.42 11.66
CA MET A 90 9.21 22.82 13.02
C MET A 90 10.20 22.39 14.12
N GLU A 91 11.03 21.36 13.86
CA GLU A 91 11.99 20.81 14.83
C GLU A 91 13.35 21.55 14.83
N LEU A 92 13.54 22.57 13.97
CA LEU A 92 14.69 23.49 14.02
C LEU A 92 14.31 24.80 14.75
N PRO A 93 14.58 24.95 16.06
CA PRO A 93 14.56 26.26 16.68
C PRO A 93 15.80 27.06 16.27
N ALA A 94 15.57 28.36 16.10
CA ALA A 94 16.52 29.38 15.74
C ALA A 94 17.74 29.40 16.68
N GLU A 95 18.92 29.07 16.15
CA GLU A 95 20.16 29.57 16.74
C GLU A 95 20.38 30.99 16.20
N GLY A 96 20.09 31.96 17.06
CA GLY A 96 20.49 33.36 16.93
C GLY A 96 21.69 33.67 17.81
#